data_AF-A0A948X050-F1
#
_entry.id   AF-A0A948X050-F1
#
_cell.length_a   1.000
_cell.length_b   1.000
_cell.length_c   1.000
_cell.angle_alpha   90.00
_cell.angle_beta   90.00
_cell.angle_gamma   90.00
#
_symmetry.space_group_name_H-M   'P 1'
#
loop_
_entity.id
_entity.type
_entity.pdbx_description
1 polymer ?
#
loop_
_entity_poly.entity_id
_entity_poly.type
_entity_poly.pdbx_seq_one_letter_code
_entity_poly.pdbx_strand_id
1 'polypeptide(L)'
;MRLGRLCGLLMGATLLTVVSTVWAQTPVFTGEIAPGFDRCMTERGETTMGEVDCYSQAYDYWDAELNRQYKAAQSYCDSLKVTGSDVDKAVAQECRASLKETQLRWIRYRDAMQTSNFFLVPDRNNQRGNIEHLRTMVYVVMTQAQLLTPPQQPQ
;
A
#
# COMPACT_ATOMS: atom_id res chain seq x y z
N MET A 1 6.79 47.29 16.35
CA MET A 1 6.63 46.20 15.35
C MET A 1 7.74 45.18 15.53
N ARG A 2 7.50 44.03 16.17
CA ARG A 2 8.32 42.79 16.11
C ARG A 2 7.82 41.74 17.13
N LEU A 3 6.54 41.35 17.05
CA LEU A 3 6.04 40.18 17.81
C LEU A 3 5.29 39.16 16.94
N GLY A 4 4.81 39.54 15.74
CA GLY A 4 3.98 38.67 14.89
C GLY A 4 4.73 37.70 13.96
N ARG A 5 6.07 37.79 13.83
CA ARG A 5 6.85 36.99 12.86
C ARG A 5 7.45 35.69 13.40
N LEU A 6 7.50 35.51 14.73
CA LEU A 6 8.11 34.33 15.34
C LEU A 6 7.12 33.16 15.53
N CYS A 7 5.82 33.44 15.60
CA CYS A 7 4.80 32.40 15.79
C CYS A 7 4.50 31.60 14.50
N GLY A 8 4.64 32.22 13.32
CA GLY A 8 4.38 31.57 12.03
C GLY A 8 5.43 30.54 11.62
N LEU A 9 6.70 30.73 12.02
CA LEU A 9 7.80 29.82 11.68
C LEU A 9 7.81 28.55 12.55
N LEU A 10 7.37 28.64 13.81
CA LEU A 10 7.30 27.48 14.72
C LEU A 10 6.13 26.54 14.43
N MET A 11 4.97 27.08 13.99
CA MET A 11 3.83 26.25 13.57
C MET A 11 4.06 25.55 12.21
N GLY A 12 4.82 26.15 11.30
CA GLY A 12 5.14 25.53 10.00
C GLY A 12 6.12 24.34 10.13
N ALA A 13 7.09 24.43 11.03
CA ALA A 13 8.09 23.38 11.24
C ALA A 13 7.54 22.15 11.98
N THR A 14 6.50 22.33 12.80
CA THR A 14 5.88 21.24 13.56
C THR A 14 4.89 20.42 12.73
N LEU A 15 4.22 21.04 11.74
CA LEU A 15 3.36 20.30 10.81
C LEU A 15 4.15 19.38 9.88
N LEU A 16 5.34 19.79 9.43
CA LEU A 16 6.18 18.96 8.55
C LEU A 16 6.79 17.74 9.26
N THR A 17 7.13 17.87 10.55
CA THR A 17 7.70 16.77 11.33
C THR A 17 6.65 15.75 11.74
N VAL A 18 5.40 16.16 12.03
CA VAL A 18 4.30 15.24 12.37
C VAL A 18 3.88 14.40 11.15
N VAL A 19 3.87 14.98 9.95
CA VAL A 19 3.61 14.19 8.73
C VAL A 19 4.67 13.11 8.57
N SER A 20 5.95 13.43 8.77
CA SER A 20 7.06 12.50 8.54
C SER A 20 7.09 11.32 9.52
N THR A 21 6.65 11.51 10.77
CA THR A 21 6.65 10.44 11.78
C THR A 21 5.48 9.46 11.64
N VAL A 22 4.37 9.85 11.03
CA VAL A 22 3.21 8.96 10.80
C VAL A 22 3.51 7.90 9.73
N TRP A 23 4.29 8.22 8.69
CA TRP A 23 4.65 7.24 7.65
C TRP A 23 5.62 6.16 8.16
N ALA A 24 6.46 6.50 9.15
CA ALA A 24 7.53 5.63 9.63
C ALA A 24 7.07 4.53 10.61
N GLN A 25 5.81 4.54 11.07
CA GLN A 25 5.33 3.68 12.16
C GLN A 25 4.13 2.81 11.80
N THR A 26 3.88 2.55 10.51
CA THR A 26 2.85 1.59 10.16
C THR A 26 3.33 0.18 10.52
N PRO A 27 2.56 -0.61 11.30
CA PRO A 27 2.99 -1.89 11.88
C PRO A 27 3.34 -2.95 10.84
N VAL A 28 3.16 -2.64 9.56
CA VAL A 28 3.35 -3.58 8.48
C VAL A 28 4.71 -3.43 7.82
N PHE A 29 5.42 -2.34 8.09
CA PHE A 29 6.82 -2.22 7.72
C PHE A 29 7.79 -2.67 8.83
N THR A 30 7.29 -3.01 10.02
CA THR A 30 8.10 -3.35 11.20
C THR A 30 8.18 -4.85 11.51
N GLY A 31 7.77 -5.72 10.59
CA GLY A 31 7.77 -7.18 10.76
C GLY A 31 8.44 -7.95 9.63
N GLU A 32 8.40 -9.28 9.75
CA GLU A 32 8.80 -10.23 8.71
C GLU A 32 8.23 -9.83 7.33
N ILE A 33 9.00 -10.03 6.25
CA ILE A 33 8.64 -9.59 4.90
C ILE A 33 7.28 -10.14 4.46
N ALA A 34 6.99 -11.39 4.79
CA ALA A 34 5.68 -12.03 4.67
C ALA A 34 5.58 -13.15 5.73
N PRO A 35 4.39 -13.54 6.19
CA PRO A 35 4.25 -14.57 7.21
C PRO A 35 4.98 -15.87 6.86
N GLY A 36 5.95 -16.28 7.69
CA GLY A 36 6.73 -17.50 7.53
C GLY A 36 7.93 -17.42 6.59
N PHE A 37 8.25 -16.24 6.07
CA PHE A 37 9.44 -15.98 5.26
C PHE A 37 10.77 -16.26 5.98
N ASP A 38 11.00 -15.73 7.18
CA ASP A 38 12.20 -15.92 7.99
C ASP A 38 12.40 -17.41 8.33
N ARG A 39 11.30 -18.12 8.63
CA ARG A 39 11.34 -19.58 8.82
C ARG A 39 11.75 -20.29 7.52
N CYS A 40 11.16 -19.91 6.39
CA CYS A 40 11.53 -20.48 5.09
C CYS A 40 13.01 -20.25 4.78
N MET A 41 13.52 -19.04 5.01
CA MET A 41 14.93 -18.69 4.80
C MET A 41 15.85 -19.52 5.72
N THR A 42 15.44 -19.78 6.96
CA THR A 42 16.20 -20.62 7.89
C THR A 42 16.23 -22.09 7.44
N GLU A 43 15.13 -22.62 6.92
CA GLU A 43 15.00 -24.04 6.54
C GLU A 43 15.56 -24.35 5.15
N ARG A 44 15.47 -23.41 4.20
CA ARG A 44 15.74 -23.64 2.77
C ARG A 44 16.65 -22.60 2.13
N GLY A 45 16.93 -21.49 2.80
CA GLY A 45 17.69 -20.35 2.25
C GLY A 45 19.19 -20.60 2.07
N GLU A 46 19.72 -21.77 2.44
CA GLU A 46 21.14 -22.11 2.19
C GLU A 46 21.44 -22.33 0.71
N THR A 47 20.42 -22.59 -0.11
CA THR A 47 20.56 -22.79 -1.56
C THR A 47 19.87 -21.68 -2.34
N THR A 48 20.42 -21.29 -3.48
CA THR A 48 19.81 -20.29 -4.37
C THR A 48 18.38 -20.65 -4.76
N MET A 49 18.11 -21.94 -5.00
CA MET A 49 16.76 -22.41 -5.34
C MET A 49 15.80 -22.26 -4.15
N GLY A 50 16.23 -22.61 -2.95
CA GLY A 50 15.41 -22.45 -1.75
C GLY A 50 15.19 -20.97 -1.38
N GLU A 51 16.17 -20.09 -1.59
CA GLU A 51 15.98 -18.64 -1.45
C GLU A 51 14.92 -18.14 -2.44
N VAL A 52 15.02 -18.51 -3.72
CA VAL A 52 14.03 -18.13 -4.75
C VAL A 52 12.64 -18.61 -4.38
N ASP A 53 12.50 -19.84 -3.90
CA ASP A 53 11.22 -20.38 -3.45
C ASP A 53 10.64 -19.59 -2.26
N CYS A 54 11.46 -19.18 -1.30
CA CYS A 54 11.00 -18.37 -0.16
C CYS A 54 10.54 -16.98 -0.60
N TYR A 55 11.26 -16.34 -1.51
CA TYR A 55 10.84 -15.06 -2.08
C TYR A 55 9.57 -15.19 -2.93
N SER A 56 9.42 -16.27 -3.71
CA SER A 56 8.20 -16.53 -4.48
C SER A 56 6.98 -16.68 -3.58
N GLN A 57 7.10 -17.46 -2.49
CA GLN A 57 6.01 -17.64 -1.52
C GLN A 57 5.61 -16.31 -0.87
N ALA A 58 6.57 -15.46 -0.52
CA ALA A 58 6.30 -14.13 0.03
C ALA A 58 5.62 -13.21 -1.00
N TYR A 59 6.05 -13.25 -2.26
CA TYR A 59 5.42 -12.50 -3.34
C TYR A 59 3.96 -12.94 -3.53
N ASP A 60 3.71 -14.25 -3.62
CA ASP A 60 2.37 -14.82 -3.82
C ASP A 60 1.42 -14.46 -2.69
N TYR A 61 1.90 -14.43 -1.44
CA TYR A 61 1.13 -13.98 -0.29
C TYR A 61 0.64 -12.53 -0.47
N TRP A 62 1.52 -11.61 -0.84
CA TRP A 62 1.15 -10.20 -0.99
C TRP A 62 0.33 -9.91 -2.24
N ASP A 63 0.52 -10.66 -3.34
CA ASP A 63 -0.35 -10.56 -4.51
C ASP A 63 -1.78 -11.04 -4.18
N ALA A 64 -1.91 -12.16 -3.44
CA ALA A 64 -3.20 -12.63 -2.96
C ALA A 64 -3.87 -11.63 -2.03
N GLU A 65 -3.12 -11.03 -1.10
CA GLU A 65 -3.62 -10.02 -0.18
C GLU A 65 -4.06 -8.75 -0.93
N LEU A 66 -3.30 -8.28 -1.92
CA LEU A 66 -3.68 -7.15 -2.76
C LEU A 66 -5.00 -7.41 -3.49
N ASN A 67 -5.15 -8.58 -4.08
CA ASN A 67 -6.38 -8.96 -4.77
C ASN A 67 -7.57 -9.09 -3.81
N ARG A 68 -7.35 -9.56 -2.57
CA ARG A 68 -8.36 -9.61 -1.52
C ARG A 68 -8.83 -8.20 -1.13
N GLN A 69 -7.89 -7.29 -0.88
CA GLN A 69 -8.19 -5.90 -0.51
C GLN A 69 -8.86 -5.14 -1.65
N TYR A 70 -8.45 -5.37 -2.89
CA TYR A 70 -9.10 -4.80 -4.06
C TYR A 70 -10.57 -5.18 -4.16
N LYS A 71 -10.91 -6.47 -3.94
CA LYS A 71 -12.31 -6.92 -3.88
C LYS A 71 -13.08 -6.29 -2.72
N ALA A 72 -12.47 -6.20 -1.55
CA ALA A 72 -13.09 -5.54 -0.40
C ALA A 72 -13.38 -4.05 -0.67
N ALA A 73 -12.45 -3.35 -1.32
CA ALA A 73 -12.63 -1.96 -1.72
C ALA A 73 -13.73 -1.78 -2.78
N GLN A 74 -13.90 -2.72 -3.70
CA GLN A 74 -15.03 -2.72 -4.63
C GLN A 74 -16.37 -2.85 -3.90
N SER A 75 -16.49 -3.82 -2.97
CA SER A 75 -17.69 -3.97 -2.14
C SER A 75 -17.97 -2.74 -1.28
N TYR A 76 -16.91 -2.06 -0.84
CA TYR A 76 -17.04 -0.79 -0.14
C TYR A 76 -17.64 0.31 -1.01
N CYS A 77 -17.19 0.45 -2.27
CA CYS A 77 -17.81 1.40 -3.20
C CYS A 77 -19.32 1.16 -3.38
N ASP A 78 -19.75 -0.11 -3.38
CA ASP A 78 -21.16 -0.47 -3.52
C ASP A 78 -22.02 -0.12 -2.29
N SER A 79 -21.39 0.00 -1.12
CA SER A 79 -22.08 0.33 0.14
C SER A 79 -22.25 1.84 0.36
N LEU A 80 -21.59 2.69 -0.42
CA LEU A 80 -21.67 4.14 -0.30
C LEU A 80 -23.11 4.66 -0.46
N LYS A 81 -23.53 5.50 0.49
CA LYS A 81 -24.82 6.23 0.51
C LYS A 81 -24.55 7.68 0.84
N VAL A 82 -25.07 8.60 0.02
CA VAL A 82 -24.81 10.03 0.13
C VAL A 82 -26.11 10.79 0.36
N THR A 83 -27.02 10.84 -0.62
CA THR A 83 -28.23 11.67 -0.52
C THR A 83 -29.43 11.15 -1.32
N GLY A 84 -29.30 10.05 -2.09
CA GLY A 84 -30.40 9.47 -2.85
C GLY A 84 -29.94 8.48 -3.93
N SER A 85 -30.82 7.55 -4.33
CA SER A 85 -30.49 6.36 -5.15
C SER A 85 -29.64 6.64 -6.40
N ASP A 86 -29.95 7.68 -7.18
CA ASP A 86 -29.21 7.98 -8.41
C ASP A 86 -27.85 8.63 -8.15
N VAL A 87 -27.77 9.48 -7.11
CA VAL A 87 -26.50 10.07 -6.65
C VAL A 87 -25.60 8.98 -6.04
N ASP A 88 -26.17 8.09 -5.24
CA ASP A 88 -25.46 6.96 -4.62
C ASP A 88 -24.89 6.01 -5.69
N LYS A 89 -25.65 5.73 -6.74
CA LYS A 89 -25.19 4.92 -7.89
C LYS A 89 -24.02 5.60 -8.62
N ALA A 90 -24.12 6.91 -8.87
CA ALA A 90 -23.07 7.67 -9.53
C ALA A 90 -21.78 7.69 -8.70
N VAL A 91 -21.89 7.91 -7.39
CA VAL A 91 -20.76 7.88 -6.46
C VAL A 91 -20.11 6.50 -6.38
N ALA A 92 -20.91 5.44 -6.27
CA ALA A 92 -20.40 4.07 -6.27
C ALA A 92 -19.67 3.74 -7.58
N GLN A 93 -20.20 4.20 -8.72
CA GLN A 93 -19.57 4.02 -10.04
C GLN A 93 -18.23 4.75 -10.14
N GLU A 94 -18.16 6.01 -9.71
CA GLU A 94 -16.92 6.80 -9.72
C GLU A 94 -15.85 6.17 -8.82
N CYS A 95 -16.26 5.71 -7.63
CA CYS A 95 -15.38 4.98 -6.71
C CYS A 95 -14.77 3.73 -7.37
N ARG A 96 -15.60 2.88 -8.01
CA ARG A 96 -15.12 1.68 -8.72
C ARG A 96 -14.21 2.03 -9.90
N ALA A 97 -14.53 3.08 -10.65
CA ALA A 97 -13.72 3.54 -11.78
C ALA A 97 -12.32 3.99 -11.30
N SER A 98 -12.26 4.80 -10.25
CA SER A 98 -11.02 5.27 -9.64
C SER A 98 -10.17 4.12 -9.08
N LEU A 99 -10.79 3.15 -8.38
CA LEU A 99 -10.11 1.95 -7.90
C LEU A 99 -9.52 1.12 -9.05
N LYS A 100 -10.30 0.90 -10.12
CA LYS A 100 -9.83 0.16 -11.30
C LYS A 100 -8.66 0.88 -11.98
N GLU A 101 -8.74 2.19 -12.14
CA GLU A 101 -7.67 2.97 -12.74
C GLU A 101 -6.39 2.88 -11.90
N THR A 102 -6.51 3.00 -10.58
CA THR A 102 -5.39 2.88 -9.63
C THR A 102 -4.73 1.51 -9.73
N GLN A 103 -5.53 0.43 -9.75
CA GLN A 103 -5.01 -0.94 -9.91
C GLN A 103 -4.28 -1.13 -11.25
N LEU A 104 -4.80 -0.58 -12.34
CA LEU A 104 -4.16 -0.64 -13.66
C LEU A 104 -2.84 0.15 -13.70
N ARG A 105 -2.79 1.32 -13.04
CA ARG A 105 -1.55 2.10 -12.92
C ARG A 105 -0.50 1.35 -12.12
N TRP A 106 -0.88 0.69 -11.03
CA TRP A 106 -0.01 -0.18 -10.25
C TRP A 106 0.55 -1.34 -11.08
N ILE A 107 -0.30 -2.06 -11.82
CA ILE A 107 0.13 -3.16 -12.69
C ILE A 107 1.17 -2.66 -13.70
N ARG A 108 0.91 -1.54 -14.37
CA ARG A 108 1.89 -0.94 -15.30
C ARG A 108 3.20 -0.56 -14.64
N TYR A 109 3.16 0.03 -13.44
CA TYR A 109 4.36 0.35 -12.67
C TYR A 109 5.17 -0.92 -12.34
N ARG A 110 4.49 -1.95 -11.81
CA ARG A 110 5.10 -3.25 -11.48
C ARG A 110 5.77 -3.88 -12.69
N ASP A 111 5.06 -3.95 -13.81
CA ASP A 111 5.56 -4.59 -15.04
C ASP A 111 6.76 -3.81 -15.62
N ALA A 112 6.75 -2.48 -15.53
CA ALA A 112 7.88 -1.64 -15.92
C ALA A 112 9.10 -1.87 -15.01
N MET A 113 8.90 -1.99 -13.70
CA MET A 113 9.98 -2.26 -12.74
C MET A 113 10.55 -3.67 -12.86
N GLN A 114 9.73 -4.67 -13.17
CA GLN A 114 10.24 -6.00 -13.49
C GLN A 114 11.11 -5.99 -14.75
N THR A 115 10.67 -5.25 -15.78
CA THR A 115 11.39 -5.14 -17.05
C THR A 115 12.73 -4.40 -16.90
N SER A 116 12.77 -3.30 -16.12
CA SER A 116 14.01 -2.57 -15.85
C SER A 116 14.97 -3.37 -14.95
N ASN A 117 14.45 -4.10 -13.96
CA ASN A 117 15.28 -4.86 -13.04
C ASN A 117 15.92 -6.10 -13.70
N PHE A 118 15.29 -6.70 -14.71
CA PHE A 118 15.90 -7.76 -15.53
C PHE A 118 17.21 -7.30 -16.20
N PHE A 119 17.31 -6.01 -16.55
CA PHE A 119 18.45 -5.46 -17.28
C PHE A 119 19.55 -4.88 -16.37
N LEU A 120 19.24 -4.53 -15.12
CA LEU A 120 20.11 -3.70 -14.28
C LEU A 120 20.66 -4.41 -13.03
N VAL A 121 20.04 -5.50 -12.54
CA VAL A 121 20.48 -6.14 -11.29
C VAL A 121 20.35 -7.67 -11.38
N PRO A 122 21.46 -8.42 -11.59
CA PRO A 122 21.44 -9.87 -11.55
C PRO A 122 21.61 -10.34 -10.09
N ASP A 123 20.75 -9.95 -9.14
CA ASP A 123 20.85 -10.50 -7.78
C ASP A 123 19.60 -10.29 -6.90
N ARG A 124 19.52 -11.15 -5.87
CA ARG A 124 18.54 -11.36 -4.79
C ARG A 124 17.87 -10.12 -4.18
N ASN A 125 18.47 -8.94 -4.31
CA ASN A 125 17.89 -7.67 -3.86
C ASN A 125 16.64 -7.24 -4.65
N ASN A 126 16.46 -7.74 -5.88
CA ASN A 126 15.29 -7.45 -6.71
C ASN A 126 13.98 -8.06 -6.15
N GLN A 127 14.06 -9.29 -5.63
CA GLN A 127 12.86 -10.00 -5.14
C GLN A 127 12.29 -9.36 -3.89
N ARG A 128 13.15 -8.96 -2.94
CA ARG A 128 12.74 -8.20 -1.75
C ARG A 128 12.09 -6.86 -2.14
N GLY A 129 12.68 -6.12 -3.08
CA GLY A 129 12.11 -4.85 -3.55
C GLY A 129 10.70 -5.02 -4.14
N ASN A 130 10.46 -6.08 -4.92
CA ASN A 130 9.14 -6.34 -5.49
C ASN A 130 8.08 -6.64 -4.42
N ILE A 131 8.45 -7.40 -3.38
CA ILE A 131 7.56 -7.68 -2.25
C ILE A 131 7.24 -6.41 -1.47
N GLU A 132 8.23 -5.55 -1.22
CA GLU A 132 8.03 -4.28 -0.53
C GLU A 132 7.09 -3.34 -1.28
N HIS A 133 7.20 -3.30 -2.62
CA HIS A 133 6.26 -2.53 -3.43
C HIS A 133 4.84 -3.12 -3.38
N LEU A 134 4.68 -4.45 -3.44
CA LEU A 134 3.36 -5.09 -3.28
C LEU A 134 2.75 -4.77 -1.91
N ARG A 135 3.53 -4.94 -0.84
CA ARG A 135 3.13 -4.59 0.53
C ARG A 135 2.67 -3.14 0.62
N THR A 136 3.44 -2.22 0.05
CA THR A 136 3.08 -0.78 -0.01
C THR A 136 1.76 -0.56 -0.75
N MET A 137 1.55 -1.24 -1.88
CA MET A 137 0.31 -1.10 -2.63
C MET A 137 -0.91 -1.62 -1.84
N VAL A 138 -0.75 -2.71 -1.10
CA VAL A 138 -1.77 -3.20 -0.15
C VAL A 138 -2.13 -2.10 0.85
N TYR A 139 -1.14 -1.42 1.44
CA TYR A 139 -1.39 -0.26 2.32
C TYR A 139 -2.17 0.84 1.62
N VAL A 140 -1.79 1.21 0.41
CA VAL A 140 -2.45 2.27 -0.34
C VAL A 140 -3.91 1.90 -0.63
N VAL A 141 -4.20 0.67 -1.05
CA VAL A 141 -5.58 0.22 -1.30
C VAL A 141 -6.40 0.22 -0.01
N MET A 142 -5.83 -0.29 1.10
CA MET A 142 -6.50 -0.29 2.40
C MET A 142 -6.77 1.13 2.93
N THR A 143 -5.78 2.02 2.82
CA THR A 143 -5.91 3.41 3.28
C THR A 143 -6.83 4.22 2.39
N GLN A 144 -6.84 4.02 1.08
CA GLN A 144 -7.84 4.62 0.20
C GLN A 144 -9.24 4.13 0.55
N ALA A 145 -9.43 2.84 0.83
CA ALA A 145 -10.71 2.31 1.29
C ALA A 145 -11.14 2.95 2.63
N GLN A 146 -10.20 3.19 3.56
CA GLN A 146 -10.47 3.86 4.84
C GLN A 146 -10.71 5.37 4.70
N LEU A 147 -9.97 6.07 3.82
CA LEU A 147 -10.15 7.51 3.57
C LEU A 147 -11.47 7.83 2.86
N LEU A 148 -12.05 6.84 2.18
CA LEU A 148 -13.39 6.95 1.63
C LEU A 148 -14.49 6.68 2.67
N THR A 149 -14.16 6.25 3.90
CA THR A 149 -15.12 6.17 5.01
C THR A 149 -15.40 7.57 5.57
N PRO A 150 -16.67 7.97 5.73
CA PRO A 150 -16.96 9.13 6.55
C PRO A 150 -16.40 8.89 7.96
N PRO A 151 -15.83 9.90 8.63
CA PRO A 151 -15.35 9.73 10.00
C PRO A 151 -16.51 9.20 10.85
N GLN A 152 -16.30 8.05 11.51
CA GLN A 152 -17.27 7.58 12.48
C GLN A 152 -17.41 8.65 13.55
N GLN A 153 -18.57 9.30 13.59
CA GLN A 153 -18.91 10.21 14.67
C GLN A 153 -18.87 9.40 15.98
N PRO A 154 -18.20 9.89 17.03
CA PRO A 154 -18.22 9.23 18.32
C PRO A 154 -19.68 9.15 18.80
N GLN A 155 -20.08 7.95 19.25
CA GLN A 155 -21.33 7.78 20.00
C GLN A 155 -21.24 8.43 21.37
#